data_AF-A0A958SLI2-F1
#
_entry.id   AF-A0A958SLI2-F1
#
_cell.length_a   1.000
_cell.length_b   1.000
_cell.length_c   1.000
_cell.angle_alpha   90.00
_cell.angle_beta   90.00
_cell.angle_gamma   90.00
#
_symmetry.space_group_name_H-M   'P 1'
#
loop_
_entity.id
_entity.type
_entity.pdbx_description
1 polymer ?
#
loop_
_entity_poly.entity_id
_entity_poly.type
_entity_poly.pdbx_seq_one_letter_code
_entity_poly.pdbx_strand_id
1 'polypeptide(L)'
;MKDSSTSPDTPDTATSKKTLHDLDKKALEYHSKGKPGKVDVQSSKECDTEYSLSLAYSPGVAAPCLEIAKDPSKALDYTTKGNLVAVISNGTAVLGLGNIGPLASKPVMEGKGVLFKQFAGIDVFDIELSCQNSDEFISTVECLEPTFGGINLEDIAAPECFVIEEELKKRLKIPVFHDDQ
;
A
#
# COMPACT_ATOMS: atom_id res chain seq x y z
N MET A 1 -11.06 -55.45 -27.34
CA MET A 1 -10.73 -54.06 -27.74
C MET A 1 -11.86 -53.19 -27.21
N LYS A 2 -11.76 -52.69 -25.97
CA LYS A 2 -11.57 -51.25 -25.63
C LYS A 2 -12.17 -50.30 -26.67
N ASP A 3 -13.25 -49.62 -26.29
CA ASP A 3 -13.28 -48.16 -26.30
C ASP A 3 -14.38 -47.65 -25.36
N SER A 4 -13.94 -47.09 -24.24
CA SER A 4 -14.74 -46.33 -23.28
C SER A 4 -14.43 -44.85 -23.53
N SER A 5 -15.26 -44.18 -24.32
CA SER A 5 -15.18 -42.73 -24.51
C SER A 5 -15.81 -42.03 -23.31
N THR A 6 -15.02 -41.76 -22.28
CA THR A 6 -15.37 -40.80 -21.23
C THR A 6 -15.19 -39.40 -21.79
N SER A 7 -16.30 -38.71 -22.04
CA SER A 7 -16.33 -37.27 -22.30
C SER A 7 -15.74 -36.53 -21.10
N PRO A 8 -14.91 -35.49 -21.28
CA PRO A 8 -14.49 -34.67 -20.16
C PRO A 8 -15.68 -33.83 -19.70
N ASP A 9 -16.10 -34.02 -18.44
CA ASP A 9 -17.10 -33.19 -17.77
C ASP A 9 -16.68 -31.72 -17.85
N THR A 10 -17.38 -30.94 -18.67
CA THR A 10 -17.31 -29.50 -18.62
C THR A 10 -17.87 -29.03 -17.28
N PRO A 11 -17.16 -28.20 -16.48
CA PRO A 11 -17.67 -27.76 -15.20
C PRO A 11 -18.99 -27.03 -15.36
N ASP A 12 -20.00 -27.46 -14.59
CA ASP A 12 -21.34 -26.88 -14.63
C ASP A 12 -21.30 -25.41 -14.20
N THR A 13 -21.62 -24.52 -15.15
CA THR A 13 -21.57 -23.06 -15.02
C THR A 13 -22.44 -22.51 -13.87
N ALA A 14 -23.48 -23.26 -13.46
CA ALA A 14 -24.34 -22.89 -12.33
C ALA A 14 -23.66 -23.10 -10.97
N THR A 15 -22.82 -24.14 -10.82
CA THR A 15 -22.06 -24.40 -9.61
C THR A 15 -20.94 -23.37 -9.43
N SER A 16 -20.28 -22.98 -10.53
CA SER A 16 -19.25 -21.92 -10.57
C SER A 16 -19.79 -20.56 -10.08
N LYS A 17 -20.94 -20.11 -10.60
CA LYS A 17 -21.56 -18.84 -10.19
C LYS A 17 -21.99 -18.81 -8.72
N LYS A 18 -22.49 -19.95 -8.19
CA LYS A 18 -22.88 -20.06 -6.78
C LYS A 18 -21.67 -19.96 -5.85
N THR A 19 -20.54 -20.55 -6.22
CA THR A 19 -19.29 -20.49 -5.46
C THR A 19 -18.67 -19.08 -5.45
N LEU A 20 -18.69 -18.38 -6.59
CA LEU A 20 -18.24 -16.98 -6.67
C LEU A 20 -19.05 -16.06 -5.73
N HIS A 21 -20.37 -16.20 -5.74
CA HIS A 21 -21.25 -15.40 -4.88
C HIS A 21 -21.05 -15.68 -3.36
N ASP A 22 -20.59 -16.87 -3.00
CA ASP A 22 -20.21 -17.18 -1.61
C ASP A 22 -18.86 -16.56 -1.22
N LEU A 23 -17.92 -16.50 -2.16
CA LEU A 23 -16.63 -15.81 -1.95
C LEU A 23 -16.80 -14.30 -1.79
N ASP A 24 -17.64 -13.65 -2.61
CA ASP A 24 -17.89 -12.21 -2.51
C ASP A 24 -18.43 -11.84 -1.12
N LYS A 25 -19.41 -12.61 -0.63
CA LYS A 25 -19.98 -12.40 0.71
C LYS A 25 -18.93 -12.57 1.80
N LYS A 26 -18.08 -13.60 1.70
CA LYS A 26 -16.99 -13.85 2.65
C LYS A 26 -15.93 -12.75 2.59
N ALA A 27 -15.61 -12.23 1.41
CA ALA A 27 -14.65 -11.13 1.25
C ALA A 27 -15.19 -9.84 1.89
N LEU A 28 -16.47 -9.51 1.68
CA LEU A 28 -17.12 -8.37 2.32
C LEU A 28 -17.19 -8.52 3.85
N GLU A 29 -17.52 -9.73 4.35
CA GLU A 29 -17.49 -10.00 5.80
C GLU A 29 -16.06 -9.86 6.34
N TYR A 30 -15.05 -10.41 5.65
CA TYR A 30 -13.65 -10.31 6.04
C TYR A 30 -13.17 -8.86 6.20
N HIS A 31 -13.55 -7.95 5.29
CA HIS A 31 -13.15 -6.54 5.37
C HIS A 31 -13.93 -5.70 6.39
N SER A 32 -15.08 -6.18 6.86
CA SER A 32 -15.99 -5.39 7.73
C SER A 32 -16.09 -5.89 9.17
N LYS A 33 -15.78 -7.16 9.42
CA LYS A 33 -16.00 -7.80 10.71
C LYS A 33 -14.99 -7.34 11.76
N GLY A 34 -15.51 -6.89 12.91
CA GLY A 34 -14.69 -6.39 14.00
C GLY A 34 -14.23 -4.97 13.73
N LYS A 35 -12.94 -4.78 13.44
CA LYS A 35 -12.38 -3.50 13.01
C LYS A 35 -12.30 -3.51 11.47
N PRO A 36 -12.95 -2.55 10.77
CA PRO A 36 -12.91 -2.50 9.31
C PRO A 36 -11.51 -2.29 8.74
N GLY A 37 -11.32 -2.75 7.49
CA GLY A 37 -10.03 -2.67 6.79
C GLY A 37 -9.09 -3.81 7.18
N LYS A 38 -7.88 -3.79 6.61
CA LYS A 38 -6.89 -4.86 6.78
C LYS A 38 -5.61 -4.42 7.48
N VAL A 39 -5.43 -3.12 7.69
CA VAL A 39 -4.22 -2.52 8.24
C VAL A 39 -4.50 -1.84 9.57
N ASP A 40 -3.49 -1.83 10.45
CA ASP A 40 -3.52 -1.13 11.72
C ASP A 40 -2.13 -0.58 12.06
N VAL A 41 -2.09 0.50 12.83
CA VAL A 41 -0.84 1.11 13.30
C VAL A 41 -0.65 0.77 14.76
N GLN A 42 0.46 0.10 15.08
CA GLN A 42 0.80 -0.28 16.44
C GLN A 42 2.16 0.30 16.83
N SER A 43 2.28 0.73 18.10
CA SER A 43 3.56 1.22 18.63
C SER A 43 4.58 0.08 18.67
N SER A 44 5.79 0.34 18.17
CA SER A 44 6.93 -0.57 18.30
C SER A 44 7.68 -0.40 19.63
N LYS A 45 7.28 0.56 20.47
CA LYS A 45 7.88 0.91 21.77
C LYS A 45 6.84 0.85 22.88
N GLU A 46 7.29 0.59 24.10
CA GLU A 46 6.45 0.68 25.30
C GLU A 46 5.94 2.12 25.49
N CYS A 47 4.66 2.27 25.80
CA CYS A 47 3.98 3.56 25.95
C CYS A 47 2.95 3.55 27.11
N ASP A 48 3.16 2.71 28.12
CA ASP A 48 2.22 2.41 29.21
C ASP A 48 2.57 3.10 30.55
N THR A 49 3.68 3.83 30.62
CA THR A 49 4.10 4.59 31.81
C THR A 49 4.34 6.04 31.47
N GLU A 50 4.27 6.93 32.46
CA GLU A 50 4.63 8.34 32.29
C GLU A 50 6.06 8.50 31.76
N TYR A 51 7.00 7.69 32.27
CA TYR A 51 8.38 7.71 31.82
C TYR A 51 8.50 7.32 30.35
N SER A 52 7.89 6.20 29.93
CA SER A 52 7.95 5.76 28.53
C SER A 52 7.25 6.74 27.58
N LEU A 53 6.12 7.33 27.99
CA LEU A 53 5.47 8.42 27.25
C LEU A 53 6.34 9.67 27.14
N SER A 54 7.10 10.02 28.18
CA SER A 54 8.03 11.16 28.15
C SER A 54 9.21 10.97 27.19
N LEU A 55 9.55 9.71 26.86
CA LEU A 55 10.55 9.36 25.86
C LEU A 55 9.96 9.33 24.45
N ALA A 56 8.77 8.73 24.28
CA ALA A 56 8.07 8.63 23.00
C ALA A 56 7.58 10.00 22.51
N TYR A 57 7.32 10.93 23.43
CA TYR A 57 6.83 12.27 23.14
C TYR A 57 7.60 13.33 23.95
N SER A 58 6.94 14.40 24.37
CA SER A 58 7.59 15.49 25.10
C SER A 58 7.98 15.07 26.53
N PRO A 59 9.17 15.46 27.03
CA PRO A 59 10.18 16.27 26.34
C PRO A 59 11.22 15.46 25.52
N GLY A 60 11.26 14.13 25.67
CA GLY A 60 12.31 13.27 25.14
C GLY A 60 12.45 13.26 23.61
N VAL A 61 11.32 13.35 22.89
CA VAL A 61 11.27 13.38 21.41
C VAL A 61 12.08 14.52 20.79
N ALA A 62 12.38 15.58 21.56
CA ALA A 62 13.23 16.67 21.08
C ALA A 62 14.64 16.21 20.72
N ALA A 63 15.19 15.19 21.41
CA ALA A 63 16.54 14.70 21.16
C ALA A 63 16.73 14.13 19.74
N PRO A 64 15.94 13.14 19.27
CA PRO A 64 16.07 12.67 17.89
C PRO A 64 15.74 13.75 16.85
N CYS A 65 14.78 14.66 17.12
CA CYS A 65 14.49 15.78 16.22
C CYS A 65 15.71 16.69 16.02
N LEU A 66 16.40 17.07 17.10
CA LEU A 66 17.59 17.92 17.03
C LEU A 66 18.76 17.21 16.34
N GLU A 67 18.89 15.90 16.51
CA GLU A 67 19.91 15.12 15.80
C GLU A 67 19.63 15.05 14.29
N ILE A 68 18.38 14.83 13.88
CA ILE A 68 17.98 14.84 12.46
C ILE A 68 18.12 16.24 11.85
N ALA A 69 17.84 17.30 12.61
CA ALA A 69 18.03 18.67 12.14
C ALA A 69 19.50 19.01 11.86
N LYS A 70 20.44 18.40 12.60
CA LYS A 70 21.89 18.53 12.35
C LYS A 70 22.34 17.67 11.17
N ASP A 71 21.80 16.46 11.05
CA ASP A 71 22.13 15.50 10.01
C ASP A 71 20.87 14.74 9.56
N PRO A 72 20.29 15.11 8.40
CA PRO A 72 19.07 14.49 7.89
C PRO A 72 19.18 12.98 7.66
N SER A 73 20.38 12.42 7.48
CA SER A 73 20.56 10.97 7.27
C SER A 73 20.16 10.15 8.51
N LYS A 74 20.23 10.74 9.71
CA LYS A 74 19.82 10.12 10.97
C LYS A 74 18.31 9.84 11.06
N ALA A 75 17.51 10.33 10.11
CA ALA A 75 16.12 9.91 9.99
C ALA A 75 16.00 8.38 9.83
N LEU A 76 17.00 7.72 9.24
CA LEU A 76 17.04 6.26 9.10
C LEU A 76 17.31 5.54 10.44
N ASP A 77 17.96 6.21 11.40
CA ASP A 77 18.30 5.63 12.70
C ASP A 77 17.15 5.76 13.71
N TYR A 78 16.45 6.90 13.68
CA TYR A 78 15.51 7.29 14.74
C TYR A 78 14.04 7.26 14.31
N THR A 79 13.73 6.88 13.07
CA THR A 79 12.35 6.82 12.57
C THR A 79 12.10 5.54 11.80
N THR A 80 10.85 5.32 11.42
CA THR A 80 10.44 4.18 10.58
C THR A 80 10.85 4.35 9.12
N LYS A 81 11.36 5.52 8.68
CA LYS A 81 11.66 5.83 7.27
C LYS A 81 12.43 4.72 6.56
N GLY A 82 13.42 4.11 7.21
CA GLY A 82 14.24 3.06 6.58
C GLY A 82 13.50 1.77 6.21
N ASN A 83 12.35 1.48 6.83
CA ASN A 83 11.54 0.29 6.56
C ASN A 83 10.14 0.61 6.00
N LEU A 84 9.80 1.90 5.87
CA LEU A 84 8.46 2.34 5.51
C LEU A 84 8.36 2.64 4.01
N VAL A 85 7.46 1.95 3.31
CA VAL A 85 7.15 2.15 1.89
C VAL A 85 5.76 2.78 1.74
N ALA A 86 5.61 3.71 0.81
CA ALA A 86 4.28 4.16 0.39
C ALA A 86 3.77 3.28 -0.74
N VAL A 87 2.57 2.72 -0.61
CA VAL A 87 1.83 2.15 -1.75
C VAL A 87 0.86 3.22 -2.23
N ILE A 88 1.10 3.78 -3.42
CA ILE A 88 0.38 4.97 -3.92
C ILE A 88 -0.37 4.64 -5.20
N SER A 89 -1.66 4.99 -5.21
CA SER A 89 -2.53 4.82 -6.38
C SER A 89 -3.49 6.00 -6.53
N ASN A 90 -3.97 6.25 -7.74
CA ASN A 90 -5.13 7.13 -8.00
C ASN A 90 -6.40 6.33 -8.38
N GLY A 91 -6.32 4.99 -8.35
CA GLY A 91 -7.45 4.09 -8.62
C GLY A 91 -7.93 4.12 -10.08
N THR A 92 -7.08 4.49 -11.03
CA THR A 92 -7.45 4.62 -12.45
C THR A 92 -7.35 3.31 -13.23
N ALA A 93 -6.65 2.29 -12.73
CA ALA A 93 -6.52 0.98 -13.34
C ALA A 93 -6.55 -0.16 -12.32
N VAL A 94 -7.57 -0.18 -11.46
CA VAL A 94 -7.65 -1.16 -10.36
C VAL A 94 -7.94 -2.56 -10.89
N LEU A 95 -6.95 -3.45 -10.86
CA LEU A 95 -7.08 -4.83 -11.33
C LEU A 95 -7.71 -4.89 -12.75
N GLY A 96 -8.76 -5.69 -12.95
CA GLY A 96 -9.57 -5.71 -14.16
C GLY A 96 -10.80 -4.79 -14.12
N LEU A 97 -10.94 -3.94 -13.12
CA LEU A 97 -12.11 -3.08 -12.88
C LEU A 97 -11.98 -1.71 -13.56
N GLY A 98 -10.77 -1.34 -13.98
CA GLY A 98 -10.48 -0.07 -14.62
C GLY A 98 -10.54 1.11 -13.65
N ASN A 99 -11.01 2.25 -14.13
CA ASN A 99 -11.06 3.47 -13.33
C ASN A 99 -12.31 3.47 -12.43
N ILE A 100 -12.10 3.11 -11.17
CA ILE A 100 -13.11 3.12 -10.11
C ILE A 100 -12.83 4.19 -9.05
N GLY A 101 -11.72 4.91 -9.21
CA GLY A 101 -11.32 6.01 -8.35
C GLY A 101 -10.61 5.59 -7.06
N PRO A 102 -9.99 6.55 -6.37
CA PRO A 102 -9.09 6.30 -5.25
C PRO A 102 -9.78 5.61 -4.06
N LEU A 103 -10.99 6.03 -3.68
CA LEU A 103 -11.68 5.39 -2.54
C LEU A 103 -12.00 3.92 -2.78
N ALA A 104 -12.32 3.55 -4.02
CA ALA A 104 -12.64 2.17 -4.37
C ALA A 104 -11.38 1.31 -4.55
N SER A 105 -10.21 1.91 -4.80
CA SER A 105 -8.93 1.19 -4.86
C SER A 105 -8.37 0.87 -3.48
N LYS A 106 -8.78 1.60 -2.43
CA LYS A 106 -8.26 1.45 -1.07
C LYS A 106 -8.17 0.01 -0.55
N PRO A 107 -9.20 -0.86 -0.71
CA PRO A 107 -9.06 -2.25 -0.31
C PRO A 107 -7.89 -2.96 -1.01
N VAL A 108 -7.62 -2.69 -2.30
CA VAL A 108 -6.48 -3.31 -2.99
C VAL A 108 -5.16 -2.83 -2.39
N MET A 109 -5.03 -1.53 -2.12
CA MET A 109 -3.81 -0.92 -1.56
C MET A 109 -3.50 -1.41 -0.15
N GLU A 110 -4.50 -1.47 0.74
CA GLU A 110 -4.36 -2.11 2.05
C GLU A 110 -3.91 -3.58 1.90
N GLY A 111 -4.43 -4.27 0.88
CA GLY A 111 -4.03 -5.64 0.55
C GLY A 111 -2.55 -5.76 0.18
N LYS A 112 -2.05 -4.87 -0.66
CA LYS A 112 -0.62 -4.78 -1.00
C LYS A 112 0.23 -4.53 0.25
N GLY A 113 -0.21 -3.64 1.15
CA GLY A 113 0.44 -3.43 2.45
C GLY A 113 0.54 -4.71 3.29
N VAL A 114 -0.53 -5.50 3.36
CA VAL A 114 -0.51 -6.81 4.04
C VAL A 114 0.51 -7.75 3.40
N LEU A 115 0.62 -7.79 2.07
CA LEU A 115 1.58 -8.64 1.37
C LEU A 115 3.03 -8.22 1.65
N PHE A 116 3.34 -6.92 1.56
CA PHE A 116 4.66 -6.38 1.91
C PHE A 116 5.06 -6.76 3.34
N LYS A 117 4.14 -6.59 4.30
CA LYS A 117 4.43 -6.89 5.70
C LYS A 117 4.62 -8.40 5.93
N GLN A 118 3.71 -9.21 5.42
CA GLN A 118 3.69 -10.65 5.66
C GLN A 118 4.87 -11.38 5.02
N PHE A 119 5.29 -10.97 3.82
CA PHE A 119 6.30 -11.70 3.05
C PHE A 119 7.69 -11.07 3.07
N ALA A 120 7.80 -9.75 3.28
CA ALA A 120 9.08 -9.04 3.28
C ALA A 120 9.40 -8.30 4.60
N GLY A 121 8.46 -8.25 5.55
CA GLY A 121 8.64 -7.51 6.80
C GLY A 121 8.63 -5.98 6.65
N ILE A 122 8.27 -5.49 5.46
CA ILE A 122 8.25 -4.06 5.11
C ILE A 122 6.97 -3.43 5.67
N ASP A 123 7.12 -2.26 6.31
CA ASP A 123 5.97 -1.48 6.78
C ASP A 123 5.43 -0.63 5.64
N VAL A 124 4.10 -0.51 5.54
CA VAL A 124 3.45 0.21 4.45
C VAL A 124 2.41 1.19 4.98
N PHE A 125 2.35 2.36 4.36
CA PHE A 125 1.12 3.14 4.30
C PHE A 125 0.58 3.15 2.88
N ASP A 126 -0.68 2.77 2.74
CA ASP A 126 -1.47 2.97 1.52
C ASP A 126 -1.94 4.43 1.43
N ILE A 127 -1.76 5.02 0.25
CA ILE A 127 -2.06 6.43 -0.02
C ILE A 127 -2.84 6.52 -1.35
N GLU A 128 -4.15 6.71 -1.24
CA GLU A 128 -5.02 6.90 -2.40
C GLU A 128 -5.17 8.40 -2.74
N LEU A 129 -4.59 8.82 -3.86
CA LEU A 129 -4.54 10.21 -4.28
C LEU A 129 -5.70 10.56 -5.23
N SER A 130 -6.47 11.59 -4.87
CA SER A 130 -7.51 12.18 -5.71
C SER A 130 -6.97 13.37 -6.52
N CYS A 131 -5.97 13.12 -7.38
CA CYS A 131 -5.37 14.14 -8.24
C CYS A 131 -6.14 14.29 -9.57
N GLN A 132 -6.13 15.50 -10.13
CA GLN A 132 -6.77 15.83 -11.40
C GLN A 132 -5.94 15.41 -12.62
N ASN A 133 -4.62 15.33 -12.46
CA ASN A 133 -3.68 15.01 -13.53
C ASN A 133 -2.35 14.47 -12.97
N SER A 134 -1.49 14.00 -13.87
CA SER A 134 -0.18 13.42 -13.54
C SER A 134 0.77 14.41 -12.85
N ASP A 135 0.75 15.69 -13.23
CA ASP A 135 1.65 16.70 -12.63
C ASP A 135 1.31 16.92 -11.15
N GLU A 136 0.02 17.01 -10.82
CA GLU A 136 -0.45 17.09 -9.44
C GLU A 136 -0.11 15.82 -8.67
N PHE A 137 -0.27 14.64 -9.28
CA PHE A 137 0.12 13.37 -8.67
C PHE A 137 1.62 13.35 -8.34
N ILE A 138 2.48 13.64 -9.33
CA ILE A 138 3.95 13.65 -9.18
C ILE A 138 4.36 14.62 -8.08
N SER A 139 3.83 15.85 -8.11
CA SER A 139 4.16 16.90 -7.13
C SER A 139 3.70 16.51 -5.72
N THR A 140 2.57 15.82 -5.60
CA THR A 140 2.06 15.32 -4.31
C THR A 140 2.97 14.23 -3.76
N VAL A 141 3.35 13.25 -4.58
CA VAL A 141 4.27 12.17 -4.16
C VAL A 141 5.64 12.73 -3.80
N GLU A 142 6.14 13.72 -4.54
CA GLU A 142 7.39 14.43 -4.23
C GLU A 142 7.37 15.08 -2.85
N CYS A 143 6.26 15.72 -2.48
CA CYS A 143 6.09 16.29 -1.14
C CYS A 143 6.13 15.23 -0.02
N LEU A 144 5.81 13.97 -0.32
CA LEU A 144 5.78 12.87 0.65
C LEU A 144 7.15 12.20 0.85
N GLU A 145 8.15 12.47 0.01
CA GLU A 145 9.48 11.84 0.04
C GLU A 145 10.13 11.81 1.45
N PRO A 146 10.04 12.85 2.30
CA PRO A 146 10.65 12.83 3.63
C PRO A 146 10.15 11.68 4.52
N THR A 147 8.92 11.21 4.35
CA THR A 147 8.31 10.17 5.20
C THR A 147 8.80 8.76 4.87
N PHE A 148 9.01 8.47 3.59
CA PHE A 148 9.14 7.10 3.10
C PHE A 148 10.58 6.73 2.72
N GLY A 149 10.94 5.47 2.89
CA GLY A 149 12.19 4.87 2.40
C GLY A 149 12.09 4.38 0.96
N GLY A 150 10.88 4.25 0.42
CA GLY A 150 10.61 3.90 -0.97
C GLY A 150 9.15 4.14 -1.36
N ILE A 151 8.89 4.22 -2.66
CA ILE A 151 7.57 4.40 -3.25
C ILE A 151 7.25 3.21 -4.15
N ASN A 152 6.07 2.62 -3.94
CA ASN A 152 5.46 1.62 -4.82
C ASN A 152 4.22 2.25 -5.47
N LEU A 153 4.27 2.49 -6.78
CA LEU A 153 3.15 2.96 -7.59
C LEU A 153 2.29 1.78 -8.02
N GLU A 154 0.98 1.93 -7.91
CA GLU A 154 0.04 0.82 -8.11
C GLU A 154 -1.26 1.22 -8.80
N ASP A 155 -1.81 0.37 -9.66
CA ASP A 155 -3.13 0.51 -10.27
C ASP A 155 -3.35 1.89 -10.95
N ILE A 156 -2.32 2.39 -11.66
CA ILE A 156 -2.34 3.64 -12.42
C ILE A 156 -2.46 3.33 -13.92
N ALA A 157 -3.42 3.96 -14.59
CA ALA A 157 -3.66 3.72 -16.01
C ALA A 157 -2.50 4.19 -16.90
N ALA A 158 -2.32 3.47 -18.01
CA ALA A 158 -1.49 3.89 -19.11
C ALA A 158 -2.24 4.91 -20.00
N PRO A 159 -1.53 5.86 -20.64
CA PRO A 159 -0.07 6.02 -20.65
C PRO A 159 0.50 6.81 -19.45
N GLU A 160 -0.33 7.33 -18.55
CA GLU A 160 0.07 8.23 -17.47
C GLU A 160 1.06 7.59 -16.49
N CYS A 161 0.92 6.29 -16.20
CA CYS A 161 1.80 5.57 -15.29
C CYS A 161 3.29 5.65 -15.68
N PHE A 162 3.61 5.61 -16.96
CA PHE A 162 4.99 5.70 -17.46
C PHE A 162 5.61 7.08 -17.17
N VAL A 163 4.84 8.14 -17.45
CA VAL A 163 5.30 9.52 -17.21
C VAL A 163 5.49 9.76 -15.72
N ILE A 164 4.53 9.29 -14.90
CA ILE A 164 4.59 9.41 -13.44
C ILE A 164 5.83 8.71 -12.88
N GLU A 165 6.06 7.45 -13.27
CA GLU A 165 7.20 6.68 -12.77
C GLU A 165 8.54 7.29 -13.21
N GLU A 166 8.69 7.64 -14.49
CA GLU A 166 9.91 8.25 -14.99
C GLU A 166 10.23 9.57 -14.28
N GLU A 167 9.24 10.44 -14.09
CA GLU A 167 9.45 11.71 -13.42
C GLU A 167 9.77 11.56 -11.94
N LEU A 168 9.09 10.64 -11.24
CA LEU A 168 9.39 10.38 -9.83
C LEU A 168 10.78 9.76 -9.65
N LYS A 169 11.22 8.84 -10.52
CA LYS A 169 12.59 8.31 -10.49
C LYS A 169 13.67 9.38 -10.70
N LYS A 170 13.36 10.45 -11.45
CA LYS A 170 14.29 11.58 -11.68
C LYS A 170 14.32 12.54 -10.50
N ARG A 171 13.19 12.76 -9.84
CA ARG A 171 13.03 13.81 -8.81
C ARG A 171 13.37 13.32 -7.40
N LEU A 172 13.01 12.09 -7.06
CA LEU A 172 13.16 11.57 -5.70
C LEU A 172 14.54 10.97 -5.46
N LYS A 173 14.99 11.02 -4.21
CA LYS A 173 16.26 10.39 -3.75
C LYS A 173 16.05 9.01 -3.13
N ILE A 174 14.81 8.52 -3.14
CA ILE A 174 14.40 7.18 -2.68
C ILE A 174 13.97 6.32 -3.88
N PRO A 175 14.08 4.99 -3.79
CA PRO A 175 13.63 4.10 -4.84
C PRO A 175 12.14 4.28 -5.14
N VAL A 176 11.82 4.29 -6.44
CA VAL A 176 10.46 4.30 -6.99
C VAL A 176 10.30 3.07 -7.88
N PHE A 177 9.25 2.31 -7.65
CA PHE A 177 8.91 1.10 -8.41
C PHE A 177 7.43 1.12 -8.77
N HIS A 178 7.07 0.56 -9.91
CA HIS A 178 5.68 0.37 -10.35
C HIS A 178 5.42 -1.13 -10.55
N ASP A 179 4.50 -1.73 -9.80
CA ASP A 179 4.34 -3.21 -9.78
C ASP A 179 3.65 -3.73 -11.05
N ASP A 180 2.71 -2.96 -11.63
CA ASP A 180 1.90 -3.44 -12.78
C ASP A 180 2.55 -3.26 -14.17
N GLN A 181 3.87 -3.00 -14.24
CA GLN A 181 4.63 -2.89 -15.51
C GLN A 181 5.33 -4.18 -15.91
#